data_AF-A0A975N1E6-F1
#
_entry.id   AF-A0A975N1E6-F1
#
_cell.length_a   1.000
_cell.length_b   1.000
_cell.length_c   1.000
_cell.angle_alpha   90.00
_cell.angle_beta   90.00
_cell.angle_gamma   90.00
#
_symmetry.space_group_name_H-M   'P 1'
#
loop_
_entity.id
_entity.type
_entity.pdbx_description
1 polymer ?
#
loop_
_entity_poly.entity_id
_entity_poly.type
_entity_poly.pdbx_seq_one_letter_code
_entity_poly.pdbx_strand_id
1 'polypeptide(L)'
;MGAPGARRPATGARRGRRCGACGTLLAADNNALLCGKCFKSRADQLRTPPVFKDEFYETDQFRAAFKREHIGAVFRAYRNHPHWLRSFGKGLNQEVLGRWLNMNQAQISRIENAPDSTEYTVRTLRGWVEALNIPRRLCWFYHSEESGQRAGPIVAAVGPLQLPDSNGAGLRPTIDTSKILRVGKLADARLHFEKMYRNSGGLVARVRLEQYLARHSSPLIAMNSGSDPTGVEHQRAIGALIALTGVCAYDSEDWTAANSYFLQALNIAQALGDRSFQGYVLALMTNQALALEDYRTAEDLSKSALSLLDEGTSSLAVDLQVMNVKSLAFQAEKSAALRAIHNLESHFSSNPATASIAEASYAQTGHLHAGIAEALMSLGDYQAAEQYAETSIKSGSHARGKVNQLASLATLEIAKGEIERASSLATKMVETSYGMESRRLIRRFVEIRNSLAKGAPSVARDAIDMVDNAVALLV
;
A
#
# COMPACT_ATOMS: atom_id res chain seq x y z
N MET A 1 15.96 -92.29 17.70
CA MET A 1 15.93 -90.91 17.13
C MET A 1 14.82 -90.16 17.85
N GLY A 2 15.12 -89.04 18.49
CA GLY A 2 14.12 -88.26 19.24
C GLY A 2 14.79 -87.22 20.13
N ALA A 3 15.42 -86.24 19.50
CA ALA A 3 16.02 -85.10 20.21
C ALA A 3 14.92 -84.20 20.79
N PRO A 4 15.08 -83.69 22.03
CA PRO A 4 14.12 -82.76 22.63
C PRO A 4 14.24 -81.36 22.00
N GLY A 5 13.08 -80.78 21.71
CA GLY A 5 12.91 -79.54 20.95
C GLY A 5 13.62 -78.33 21.55
N ALA A 6 14.45 -77.69 20.73
CA ALA A 6 15.05 -76.40 20.98
C ALA A 6 13.97 -75.31 21.10
N ARG A 7 13.96 -74.60 22.23
CA ARG A 7 13.26 -73.31 22.37
C ARG A 7 13.91 -72.31 21.41
N ARG A 8 13.17 -71.90 20.37
CA ARG A 8 13.56 -70.80 19.48
C ARG A 8 13.55 -69.48 20.27
N PRO A 9 14.60 -68.65 20.19
CA PRO A 9 14.50 -67.26 20.60
C PRO A 9 13.59 -66.52 19.60
N ALA A 10 12.68 -65.70 20.12
CA ALA A 10 11.75 -64.92 19.32
C ALA A 10 12.51 -63.91 18.43
N THR A 11 12.63 -64.25 17.15
CA THR A 11 13.07 -63.34 16.10
C THR A 11 11.97 -62.33 15.80
N GLY A 12 12.31 -61.04 15.85
CA GLY A 12 11.56 -60.00 15.13
C GLY A 12 10.89 -58.94 16.00
N ALA A 13 11.65 -58.23 16.85
CA ALA A 13 11.21 -56.92 17.30
C ALA A 13 11.12 -55.99 16.07
N ARG A 14 9.91 -55.82 15.52
CA ARG A 14 9.61 -54.77 14.53
C ARG A 14 10.08 -53.45 15.14
N ARG A 15 11.21 -52.92 14.67
CA ARG A 15 11.67 -51.58 15.01
C ARG A 15 10.64 -50.60 14.47
N GLY A 16 9.66 -50.24 15.29
CA GLY A 16 8.67 -49.22 14.94
C GLY A 16 9.38 -47.91 14.60
N ARG A 17 8.87 -47.19 13.59
CA ARG A 17 9.42 -45.89 13.21
C ARG A 17 9.35 -44.94 14.39
N ARG A 18 10.41 -44.15 14.59
CA ARG A 18 10.52 -43.18 15.68
C ARG A 18 10.44 -41.77 15.14
N CYS A 19 9.89 -40.87 15.94
CA CYS A 19 9.82 -39.44 15.69
C CYS A 19 11.23 -38.87 15.56
N GLY A 20 11.51 -38.17 14.47
CA GLY A 20 12.81 -37.57 14.19
C GLY A 20 13.20 -36.41 15.12
N ALA A 21 12.26 -35.87 15.92
CA ALA A 21 12.54 -34.78 16.87
C ALA A 21 12.69 -35.25 18.32
N CYS A 22 11.79 -36.13 18.80
CA CYS A 22 11.76 -36.54 20.21
C CYS A 22 12.01 -38.04 20.43
N GLY A 23 12.26 -38.82 19.39
CA GLY A 23 12.59 -40.25 19.48
C GLY A 23 11.43 -41.19 19.87
N THR A 24 10.24 -40.64 20.14
CA THR A 24 9.03 -41.41 20.49
C THR A 24 8.59 -42.32 19.35
N LEU A 25 8.14 -43.53 19.65
CA LEU A 25 7.55 -44.44 18.67
C LEU A 25 6.33 -43.80 18.01
N LEU A 26 6.32 -43.78 16.67
CA LEU A 26 5.20 -43.30 15.88
C LEU A 26 4.10 -44.35 15.89
N ALA A 27 2.85 -43.89 15.96
CA ALA A 27 1.68 -44.74 15.81
C ALA A 27 1.69 -45.40 14.41
N ALA A 28 1.08 -46.59 14.29
CA ALA A 28 1.13 -47.38 13.07
C ALA A 28 0.49 -46.69 11.85
N ASP A 29 -0.48 -45.80 12.10
CA ASP A 29 -1.19 -44.96 11.15
C ASP A 29 -0.48 -43.63 10.84
N ASN A 30 0.53 -43.26 11.62
CA ASN A 30 1.28 -42.03 11.41
C ASN A 30 2.45 -42.27 10.44
N ASN A 31 2.25 -41.79 9.19
CA ASN A 31 3.25 -41.83 8.12
C ASN A 31 4.21 -40.63 8.09
N ALA A 32 4.10 -39.68 9.02
CA ALA A 32 4.97 -38.51 9.10
C ALA A 32 6.32 -38.83 9.77
N LEU A 33 7.30 -37.93 9.61
CA LEU A 33 8.58 -38.00 10.32
C LEU A 33 8.48 -37.61 11.81
N LEU A 34 7.35 -37.03 12.25
CA LEU A 34 7.15 -36.47 13.59
C LEU A 34 5.91 -37.05 14.29
N CYS A 35 5.95 -37.14 15.62
CA CYS A 35 4.78 -37.47 16.43
C CYS A 35 3.81 -36.27 16.50
N GLY A 36 2.54 -36.49 16.84
CA GLY A 36 1.51 -35.44 16.86
C GLY A 36 1.85 -34.20 17.71
N LYS A 37 2.58 -34.37 18.82
CA LYS A 37 3.02 -33.27 19.69
C LYS A 37 4.13 -32.42 19.06
N CYS A 38 5.20 -33.06 18.59
CA CYS A 38 6.29 -32.38 17.86
C CYS A 38 5.80 -31.78 16.55
N PHE A 39 4.83 -32.44 15.92
CA PHE A 39 4.13 -31.94 14.74
C PHE A 39 3.42 -30.61 15.03
N LYS A 40 2.58 -30.55 16.08
CA LYS A 40 1.86 -29.34 16.46
C LYS A 40 2.83 -28.21 16.83
N SER A 41 3.86 -28.52 17.62
CA SER A 41 4.90 -27.56 18.00
C SER A 41 5.67 -27.01 16.79
N ARG A 42 6.01 -27.84 15.80
CA ARG A 42 6.73 -27.39 14.59
C ARG A 42 5.81 -26.63 13.63
N ALA A 43 4.53 -26.99 13.55
CA ALA A 43 3.53 -26.24 12.80
C ALA A 43 3.27 -24.85 13.42
N ASP A 44 3.29 -24.72 14.75
CA ASP A 44 3.19 -23.44 15.45
C ASP A 44 4.45 -22.56 15.28
N GLN A 45 5.59 -23.16 14.93
CA GLN A 45 6.85 -22.45 14.64
C GLN A 45 6.91 -21.86 13.22
N LEU A 46 6.00 -22.22 12.31
CA LEU A 46 5.93 -21.70 10.95
C LEU A 46 5.34 -20.27 10.91
N ARG A 47 6.02 -19.32 11.57
CA ARG A 47 5.61 -17.90 11.59
C ARG A 47 5.77 -17.23 10.23
N THR A 48 6.72 -17.69 9.41
CA THR A 48 6.96 -17.20 8.05
C THR A 48 7.11 -18.36 7.05
N PRO A 49 6.83 -18.13 5.75
CA PRO A 49 7.08 -19.12 4.69
C PRO A 49 8.57 -19.46 4.59
N PRO A 50 8.94 -20.75 4.56
CA PRO A 50 10.32 -21.15 4.30
C PRO A 50 10.77 -20.76 2.89
N VAL A 51 12.06 -20.52 2.72
CA VAL A 51 12.69 -20.35 1.41
C VAL A 51 13.03 -21.73 0.85
N PHE A 52 12.55 -22.03 -0.36
CA PHE A 52 12.80 -23.30 -1.03
C PHE A 52 13.75 -23.14 -2.22
N LYS A 53 14.51 -24.21 -2.51
CA LYS A 53 15.32 -24.31 -3.74
C LYS A 53 14.42 -24.55 -4.95
N ASP A 54 14.97 -24.32 -6.14
CA ASP A 54 14.25 -24.42 -7.41
C ASP A 54 13.55 -25.78 -7.63
N GLU A 55 14.17 -26.88 -7.18
CA GLU A 55 13.61 -28.25 -7.23
C GLU A 55 12.20 -28.36 -6.60
N PHE A 56 11.86 -27.52 -5.63
CA PHE A 56 10.53 -27.49 -5.02
C PHE A 56 9.44 -27.06 -6.02
N TYR A 57 9.77 -26.21 -6.98
CA TYR A 57 8.81 -25.65 -7.93
C TYR A 57 8.68 -26.49 -9.21
N GLU A 58 9.50 -27.52 -9.38
CA GLU A 58 9.58 -28.28 -10.64
C GLU A 58 8.52 -29.39 -10.79
N THR A 59 7.59 -29.51 -9.85
CA THR A 59 6.52 -30.51 -9.90
C THR A 59 5.48 -30.23 -10.99
N ASP A 60 4.87 -31.30 -11.52
CA ASP A 60 3.82 -31.21 -12.56
C ASP A 60 2.65 -30.30 -12.14
N GLN A 61 2.30 -30.32 -10.85
CA GLN A 61 1.21 -29.51 -10.29
C GLN A 61 1.54 -28.01 -10.33
N PHE A 62 2.78 -27.62 -9.98
CA PHE A 62 3.21 -26.23 -10.07
C PHE A 62 3.32 -25.76 -11.51
N ARG A 63 3.90 -26.59 -12.40
CA ARG A 63 4.01 -26.27 -13.83
C ARG A 63 2.64 -26.07 -14.47
N ALA A 64 1.67 -26.94 -14.17
CA ALA A 64 0.30 -26.82 -14.64
C ALA A 64 -0.40 -25.55 -14.10
N ALA A 65 -0.18 -25.21 -12.82
CA ALA A 65 -0.78 -24.03 -12.20
C ALA A 65 -0.28 -22.71 -12.82
N PHE A 66 1.03 -22.58 -13.06
CA PHE A 66 1.60 -21.40 -13.71
C PHE A 66 1.21 -21.31 -15.19
N LYS A 67 1.14 -22.44 -15.92
CA LYS A 67 0.68 -22.48 -17.31
C LYS A 67 -0.79 -22.09 -17.47
N ARG A 68 -1.61 -22.34 -16.44
CA ARG A 68 -3.04 -21.96 -16.40
C ARG A 68 -3.26 -20.51 -15.96
N GLU A 69 -2.18 -19.78 -15.63
CA GLU A 69 -2.26 -18.37 -15.23
C GLU A 69 -3.21 -18.10 -14.04
N HIS A 70 -3.35 -19.10 -13.15
CA HIS A 70 -4.34 -19.08 -12.08
C HIS A 70 -3.67 -19.13 -10.71
N ILE A 71 -3.68 -18.02 -9.98
CA ILE A 71 -2.98 -17.89 -8.69
C ILE A 71 -3.56 -18.79 -7.59
N GLY A 72 -4.87 -19.02 -7.56
CA GLY A 72 -5.50 -20.01 -6.68
C GLY A 72 -5.01 -21.45 -6.92
N ALA A 73 -4.73 -21.84 -8.17
CA ALA A 73 -4.14 -23.13 -8.49
C ALA A 73 -2.69 -23.21 -7.96
N VAL A 74 -1.94 -22.10 -8.02
CA VAL A 74 -0.59 -22.00 -7.45
C VAL A 74 -0.63 -22.16 -5.93
N PHE A 75 -1.56 -21.51 -5.22
CA PHE A 75 -1.74 -21.71 -3.77
C PHE A 75 -2.06 -23.16 -3.42
N ARG A 76 -2.95 -23.78 -4.19
CA ARG A 76 -3.32 -25.19 -4.00
C ARG A 76 -2.13 -26.13 -4.26
N ALA A 77 -1.33 -25.89 -5.29
CA ALA A 77 -0.11 -26.64 -5.58
C ALA A 77 0.93 -26.46 -4.45
N TYR A 78 1.10 -25.22 -3.97
CA TYR A 78 2.00 -24.90 -2.86
C TYR A 78 1.60 -25.64 -1.58
N ARG A 79 0.31 -25.62 -1.17
CA ARG A 79 -0.13 -26.28 0.06
C ARG A 79 -0.03 -27.80 0.00
N ASN A 80 -0.30 -28.39 -1.16
CA ASN A 80 -0.31 -29.85 -1.33
C ASN A 80 1.04 -30.41 -1.81
N HIS A 81 2.08 -29.58 -1.85
CA HIS A 81 3.41 -29.99 -2.29
C HIS A 81 3.94 -31.20 -1.49
N PRO A 82 4.56 -32.22 -2.14
CA PRO A 82 5.06 -33.43 -1.47
C PRO A 82 6.03 -33.18 -0.32
N HIS A 83 6.75 -32.05 -0.34
CA HIS A 83 7.61 -31.63 0.77
C HIS A 83 6.83 -31.52 2.09
N TRP A 84 5.62 -30.95 2.05
CA TRP A 84 4.77 -30.85 3.23
C TRP A 84 4.30 -32.23 3.66
N LEU A 85 3.88 -33.08 2.72
CA LEU A 85 3.47 -34.45 3.04
C LEU A 85 4.61 -35.26 3.69
N ARG A 86 5.85 -35.13 3.22
CA ARG A 86 7.03 -35.81 3.80
C ARG A 86 7.41 -35.26 5.18
N SER A 87 7.37 -33.95 5.35
CA SER A 87 7.81 -33.28 6.58
C SER A 87 6.74 -33.28 7.69
N PHE A 88 5.46 -33.25 7.29
CA PHE A 88 4.31 -32.94 8.13
C PHE A 88 3.19 -33.99 8.02
N GLY A 89 3.28 -34.97 7.10
CA GLY A 89 2.29 -36.04 6.94
C GLY A 89 0.96 -35.59 6.31
N LYS A 90 0.79 -34.29 6.07
CA LYS A 90 -0.38 -33.69 5.41
C LYS A 90 0.03 -32.41 4.67
N GLY A 91 -0.83 -31.95 3.76
CA GLY A 91 -0.68 -30.64 3.14
C GLY A 91 -0.77 -29.50 4.16
N LEU A 92 -0.20 -28.35 3.80
CA LEU A 92 -0.25 -27.14 4.59
C LEU A 92 -1.70 -26.65 4.76
N ASN A 93 -2.11 -26.24 5.95
CA ASN A 93 -3.47 -25.73 6.20
C ASN A 93 -3.69 -24.34 5.54
N GLN A 94 -4.90 -24.06 5.04
CA GLN A 94 -5.29 -22.75 4.51
C GLN A 94 -5.11 -21.64 5.55
N GLU A 95 -5.30 -21.93 6.84
CA GLU A 95 -5.05 -20.96 7.92
C GLU A 95 -3.56 -20.61 8.08
N VAL A 96 -2.65 -21.53 7.77
CA VAL A 96 -1.21 -21.26 7.84
C VAL A 96 -0.80 -20.44 6.63
N LEU A 97 -1.25 -20.83 5.43
CA LEU A 97 -1.04 -20.03 4.21
C LEU A 97 -1.66 -18.63 4.35
N GLY A 98 -2.87 -18.56 4.88
CA GLY A 98 -3.58 -17.31 5.13
C GLY A 98 -2.81 -16.39 6.07
N ARG A 99 -2.29 -16.91 7.18
CA ARG A 99 -1.43 -16.12 8.09
C ARG A 99 -0.23 -15.48 7.38
N TRP A 100 0.42 -16.21 6.47
CA TRP A 100 1.56 -15.69 5.71
C TRP A 100 1.16 -14.64 4.66
N LEU A 101 -0.04 -14.77 4.10
CA LEU A 101 -0.58 -13.86 3.09
C LEU A 101 -1.45 -12.74 3.68
N ASN A 102 -1.53 -12.65 5.01
CA ASN A 102 -2.42 -11.76 5.74
C ASN A 102 -3.91 -11.90 5.33
N MET A 103 -4.37 -13.14 5.22
CA MET A 103 -5.73 -13.53 4.86
C MET A 103 -6.32 -14.54 5.84
N ASN A 104 -7.64 -14.53 5.98
CA ASN A 104 -8.34 -15.60 6.68
C ASN A 104 -8.54 -16.85 5.80
N GLN A 105 -8.91 -17.97 6.43
CA GLN A 105 -9.11 -19.25 5.74
C GLN A 105 -10.18 -19.17 4.64
N ALA A 106 -11.24 -18.39 4.84
CA ALA A 106 -12.32 -18.23 3.87
C ALA A 106 -11.86 -17.47 2.60
N GLN A 107 -10.99 -16.48 2.74
CA GLN A 107 -10.38 -15.75 1.62
C GLN A 107 -9.48 -16.66 0.79
N ILE A 108 -8.62 -17.45 1.43
CA ILE A 108 -7.78 -18.44 0.74
C ILE A 108 -8.64 -19.45 -0.01
N SER A 109 -9.69 -19.97 0.64
CA SER A 109 -10.63 -20.90 -0.01
C SER A 109 -11.31 -20.27 -1.23
N ARG A 110 -11.72 -19.00 -1.15
CA ARG A 110 -12.35 -18.29 -2.27
C ARG A 110 -11.38 -18.12 -3.44
N ILE A 111 -10.11 -17.78 -3.17
CA ILE A 111 -9.08 -17.62 -4.20
C ILE A 111 -8.72 -18.97 -4.84
N GLU A 112 -8.59 -20.03 -4.04
CA GLU A 112 -8.31 -21.39 -4.55
C GLU A 112 -9.44 -21.96 -5.42
N ASN A 113 -10.67 -21.47 -5.27
CA ASN A 113 -11.86 -21.92 -5.99
C ASN A 113 -12.44 -20.87 -6.94
N ALA A 114 -11.70 -19.77 -7.18
CA ALA A 114 -12.13 -18.73 -8.10
C ALA A 114 -12.26 -19.29 -9.54
N PRO A 115 -13.17 -18.76 -10.38
CA PRO A 115 -13.17 -19.05 -11.81
C PRO A 115 -11.88 -18.59 -12.49
N ASP A 116 -11.49 -19.26 -13.58
CA ASP A 116 -10.28 -18.91 -14.36
C ASP A 116 -10.30 -17.48 -14.93
N SER A 117 -11.49 -16.90 -15.11
CA SER A 117 -11.68 -15.51 -15.52
C SER A 117 -11.45 -14.47 -14.40
N THR A 118 -11.10 -14.91 -13.19
CA THR A 118 -10.88 -14.00 -12.06
C THR A 118 -9.52 -13.34 -12.18
N GLU A 119 -9.53 -12.06 -12.53
CA GLU A 119 -8.31 -11.28 -12.65
C GLU A 119 -7.94 -10.61 -11.32
N TYR A 120 -6.66 -10.70 -10.99
CA TYR A 120 -6.06 -9.99 -9.88
C TYR A 120 -5.02 -9.03 -10.44
N THR A 121 -4.85 -7.87 -9.81
CA THR A 121 -3.83 -6.92 -10.25
C THR A 121 -2.44 -7.57 -10.17
N VAL A 122 -1.56 -7.26 -11.12
CA VAL A 122 -0.16 -7.73 -11.14
C VAL A 122 0.56 -7.44 -9.81
N ARG A 123 0.21 -6.32 -9.17
CA ARG A 123 0.74 -5.92 -7.86
C ARG A 123 0.28 -6.84 -6.72
N THR A 124 -0.99 -7.22 -6.70
CA THR A 124 -1.53 -8.20 -5.74
C THR A 124 -0.87 -9.56 -5.92
N LEU A 125 -0.73 -10.00 -7.17
CA LEU A 125 -0.08 -11.26 -7.52
C LEU A 125 1.40 -11.27 -7.09
N ARG A 126 2.12 -10.17 -7.33
CA ARG A 126 3.50 -9.94 -6.87
C ARG A 126 3.62 -10.07 -5.35
N GLY A 127 2.77 -9.36 -4.60
CA GLY A 127 2.81 -9.40 -3.14
C GLY A 127 2.61 -10.80 -2.56
N TRP A 128 1.73 -11.61 -3.17
CA TRP A 128 1.51 -12.99 -2.73
C TRP A 128 2.67 -13.93 -3.09
N VAL A 129 3.22 -13.80 -4.29
CA VAL A 129 4.36 -14.58 -4.76
C VAL A 129 5.61 -14.26 -3.95
N GLU A 130 5.86 -13.00 -3.65
CA GLU A 130 6.98 -12.54 -2.82
C GLU A 130 6.84 -13.02 -1.38
N ALA A 131 5.64 -12.90 -0.79
CA ALA A 131 5.37 -13.43 0.55
C ALA A 131 5.71 -14.93 0.63
N LEU A 132 5.37 -15.72 -0.40
CA LEU A 132 5.62 -17.17 -0.44
C LEU A 132 7.03 -17.57 -0.94
N ASN A 133 7.91 -16.60 -1.22
CA ASN A 133 9.24 -16.81 -1.81
C ASN A 133 9.21 -17.58 -3.15
N ILE A 134 8.17 -17.38 -3.96
CA ILE A 134 8.05 -17.98 -5.28
C ILE A 134 8.93 -17.22 -6.29
N PRO A 135 9.79 -17.90 -7.07
CA PRO A 135 10.67 -17.23 -8.04
C PRO A 135 9.90 -16.49 -9.14
N ARG A 136 10.28 -15.22 -9.39
CA ARG A 136 9.67 -14.34 -10.40
C ARG A 136 9.60 -14.95 -11.80
N ARG A 137 10.65 -15.68 -12.20
CA ARG A 137 10.75 -16.34 -13.52
C ARG A 137 9.62 -17.35 -13.82
N LEU A 138 8.89 -17.81 -12.80
CA LEU A 138 7.80 -18.76 -12.96
C LEU A 138 6.44 -18.07 -13.20
N CYS A 139 6.32 -16.77 -12.90
CA CYS A 139 5.01 -16.12 -12.90
C CYS A 139 4.71 -15.45 -14.25
N TRP A 140 3.58 -15.82 -14.85
CA TRP A 140 3.13 -15.37 -16.17
C TRP A 140 3.03 -13.84 -16.26
N PHE A 141 2.64 -13.19 -15.18
CA PHE A 141 2.45 -11.73 -15.11
C PHE A 141 3.74 -10.89 -15.03
N TYR A 142 4.94 -11.50 -15.02
CA TYR A 142 6.20 -10.77 -15.22
C TYR A 142 6.64 -10.72 -16.69
N HIS A 143 6.07 -11.56 -17.55
CA HIS A 143 6.50 -11.69 -18.95
C HIS A 143 5.71 -10.77 -19.90
N SER A 144 4.66 -10.09 -19.40
CA SER A 144 3.87 -9.14 -20.18
C SER A 144 4.55 -7.78 -20.38
N GLU A 145 5.70 -7.51 -19.75
CA GLU A 145 6.46 -6.27 -19.94
C GLU A 145 7.33 -6.27 -21.20
N GLU A 146 7.67 -7.44 -21.78
CA GLU A 146 8.56 -7.52 -22.97
C GLU A 146 7.81 -7.44 -24.31
N SER A 147 6.48 -7.46 -24.31
CA SER A 147 5.65 -7.32 -25.52
C SER A 147 5.18 -5.87 -25.69
N GLY A 148 6.13 -4.94 -25.81
CA GLY A 148 5.84 -3.55 -26.11
C GLY A 148 5.24 -3.40 -27.51
N GLN A 149 3.96 -3.07 -27.61
CA GLN A 149 3.42 -2.36 -28.76
C GLN A 149 2.18 -1.52 -28.42
N ARG A 150 2.39 -0.20 -28.60
CA ARG A 150 1.45 0.94 -28.55
C ARG A 150 1.11 1.48 -27.17
N ALA A 151 1.98 2.38 -26.72
CA ALA A 151 1.55 3.64 -26.14
C ALA A 151 0.47 4.28 -27.03
N GLY A 152 -0.74 4.37 -26.48
CA GLY A 152 -1.85 5.22 -26.88
C GLY A 152 -2.43 5.87 -25.62
N PRO A 153 -3.15 7.00 -25.72
CA PRO A 153 -3.44 7.86 -24.59
C PRO A 153 -4.20 7.11 -23.49
N ILE A 154 -3.91 7.43 -22.22
CA ILE A 154 -4.63 6.95 -21.02
C ILE A 154 -6.03 7.58 -21.00
N VAL A 155 -6.83 7.29 -22.03
CA VAL A 155 -8.20 7.74 -22.26
C VAL A 155 -8.95 6.61 -23.00
N ALA A 156 -9.04 5.41 -22.41
CA ALA A 156 -10.02 4.38 -22.78
C ALA A 156 -9.83 3.10 -21.95
N ALA A 157 -10.22 3.11 -20.67
CA ALA A 157 -10.60 1.90 -19.94
C ALA A 157 -11.33 2.29 -18.64
N VAL A 158 -12.42 3.05 -18.77
CA VAL A 158 -13.36 3.29 -17.67
C VAL A 158 -14.64 2.58 -18.06
N GLY A 159 -14.88 1.40 -17.48
CA GLY A 159 -16.20 0.79 -17.53
C GLY A 159 -17.22 1.72 -16.84
N PRO A 160 -18.48 1.73 -17.28
CA PRO A 160 -19.49 2.57 -16.66
C PRO A 160 -19.60 2.28 -15.15
N LEU A 161 -19.84 3.35 -14.41
CA LEU A 161 -20.12 3.45 -12.98
C LEU A 161 -20.84 2.19 -12.42
N GLN A 162 -20.14 1.33 -11.69
CA GLN A 162 -20.78 0.26 -10.91
C GLN A 162 -21.12 0.78 -9.51
N LEU A 163 -22.30 1.38 -9.42
CA LEU A 163 -23.04 1.51 -8.16
C LEU A 163 -23.79 0.19 -7.88
N PRO A 164 -24.10 -0.13 -6.61
CA PRO A 164 -24.83 -1.34 -6.26
C PRO A 164 -26.17 -1.43 -7.02
N ASP A 165 -26.43 -2.61 -7.59
CA ASP A 165 -27.58 -2.92 -8.45
C ASP A 165 -28.91 -2.49 -7.82
N SER A 166 -29.63 -1.60 -8.50
CA SER A 166 -31.04 -1.35 -8.26
C SER A 166 -31.87 -2.19 -9.24
N ASN A 167 -32.09 -3.46 -8.90
CA ASN A 167 -33.08 -4.27 -9.60
C ASN A 167 -34.49 -3.76 -9.25
N GLY A 168 -35.04 -2.90 -10.11
CA GLY A 168 -36.42 -2.43 -10.01
C GLY A 168 -36.80 -1.58 -11.22
N ALA A 169 -37.62 -2.13 -12.11
CA ALA A 169 -38.07 -1.52 -13.35
C ALA A 169 -38.76 -0.16 -13.16
N GLY A 170 -38.43 0.79 -14.04
CA GLY A 170 -39.38 1.75 -14.62
C GLY A 170 -40.09 2.73 -13.68
N LEU A 171 -39.37 3.66 -13.05
CA LEU A 171 -39.87 4.99 -12.70
C LEU A 171 -38.69 5.97 -12.68
N ARG A 172 -38.74 7.05 -13.48
CA ARG A 172 -37.88 8.22 -13.24
C ARG A 172 -38.32 8.79 -11.89
N PRO A 173 -37.45 8.82 -10.86
CA PRO A 173 -37.85 9.39 -9.58
C PRO A 173 -38.06 10.90 -9.76
N THR A 174 -39.24 11.39 -9.38
CA THR A 174 -39.48 12.82 -9.21
C THR A 174 -38.54 13.30 -8.12
N ILE A 175 -37.46 13.98 -8.50
CA ILE A 175 -36.47 14.50 -7.54
C ILE A 175 -37.12 15.67 -6.83
N ASP A 176 -37.26 15.55 -5.52
CA ASP A 176 -37.59 16.68 -4.67
C ASP A 176 -36.36 17.60 -4.59
N THR A 177 -36.36 18.68 -5.38
CA THR A 177 -35.26 19.66 -5.43
C THR A 177 -35.02 20.35 -4.10
N SER A 178 -35.98 20.32 -3.17
CA SER A 178 -35.82 20.85 -1.80
C SER A 178 -34.84 20.04 -0.94
N LYS A 179 -34.53 18.80 -1.36
CA LYS A 179 -33.55 17.91 -0.70
C LYS A 179 -32.13 18.04 -1.26
N ILE A 180 -31.93 18.85 -2.31
CA ILE A 180 -30.60 19.13 -2.85
C ILE A 180 -29.87 20.08 -1.89
N LEU A 181 -28.70 19.65 -1.42
CA LEU A 181 -27.86 20.51 -0.58
C LEU A 181 -27.34 21.69 -1.40
N ARG A 182 -27.32 22.88 -0.80
CA ARG A 182 -26.62 24.03 -1.37
C ARG A 182 -25.13 23.72 -1.48
N VAL A 183 -24.47 24.21 -2.54
CA VAL A 183 -23.02 24.02 -2.77
C VAL A 183 -22.19 24.39 -1.55
N GLY A 184 -22.53 25.50 -0.86
CA GLY A 184 -21.87 25.91 0.38
C GLY A 184 -21.87 24.84 1.47
N LYS A 185 -22.95 24.05 1.62
CA LYS A 185 -22.99 22.96 2.61
C LYS A 185 -22.09 21.78 2.24
N LEU A 186 -21.88 21.53 0.94
CA LEU A 186 -20.93 20.51 0.48
C LEU A 186 -19.49 20.96 0.69
N ALA A 187 -19.20 22.25 0.45
CA ALA A 187 -17.91 22.84 0.75
C ALA A 187 -17.60 22.79 2.26
N ASP A 188 -18.58 23.14 3.11
CA ASP A 188 -18.47 23.02 4.57
C ASP A 188 -18.25 21.56 5.00
N ALA A 189 -18.96 20.61 4.39
CA ALA A 189 -18.77 19.19 4.66
C ALA A 189 -17.36 18.74 4.28
N ARG A 190 -16.84 19.18 3.14
CA ARG A 190 -15.48 18.87 2.68
C ARG A 190 -14.43 19.39 3.64
N LEU A 191 -14.59 20.61 4.17
CA LEU A 191 -13.70 21.17 5.19
C LEU A 191 -13.81 20.41 6.53
N HIS A 192 -15.03 20.09 6.95
CA HIS A 192 -15.31 19.31 8.16
C HIS A 192 -14.61 17.94 8.12
N PHE A 193 -14.81 17.19 7.04
CA PHE A 193 -14.21 15.86 6.89
C PHE A 193 -12.70 15.90 6.71
N GLU A 194 -12.15 16.94 6.08
CA GLU A 194 -10.69 17.09 6.02
C GLU A 194 -10.09 17.35 7.40
N LYS A 195 -10.72 18.21 8.21
CA LYS A 195 -10.30 18.42 9.59
C LYS A 195 -10.40 17.13 10.40
N MET A 196 -11.48 16.38 10.22
CA MET A 196 -11.66 15.06 10.84
C MET A 196 -10.55 14.09 10.40
N TYR A 197 -10.25 13.97 9.11
CA TYR A 197 -9.17 13.15 8.57
C TYR A 197 -7.81 13.53 9.15
N ARG A 198 -7.50 14.82 9.22
CA ARG A 198 -6.21 15.32 9.76
C ARG A 198 -6.04 14.97 11.25
N ASN A 199 -7.13 14.84 12.01
CA ASN A 199 -7.11 14.56 13.45
C ASN A 199 -7.26 13.06 13.78
N SER A 200 -8.20 12.38 13.15
CA SER A 200 -8.64 11.01 13.48
C SER A 200 -8.21 9.95 12.46
N GLY A 201 -7.52 10.36 11.38
CA GLY A 201 -6.99 9.45 10.37
C GLY A 201 -7.96 9.01 9.29
N GLY A 202 -7.41 8.31 8.30
CA GLY A 202 -8.14 7.85 7.11
C GLY A 202 -9.32 6.92 7.41
N LEU A 203 -9.16 5.95 8.30
CA LEU A 203 -10.17 4.90 8.51
C LEU A 203 -11.50 5.47 9.02
N VAL A 204 -11.44 6.28 10.08
CA VAL A 204 -12.63 6.85 10.73
C VAL A 204 -13.30 7.88 9.80
N ALA A 205 -12.50 8.73 9.14
CA ALA A 205 -13.01 9.74 8.22
C ALA A 205 -13.67 9.10 6.98
N ARG A 206 -13.07 8.03 6.42
CA ARG A 206 -13.60 7.34 5.23
C ARG A 206 -15.02 6.83 5.44
N VAL A 207 -15.27 6.11 6.54
CA VAL A 207 -16.60 5.54 6.84
C VAL A 207 -17.66 6.62 6.93
N ARG A 208 -17.34 7.77 7.55
CA ARG A 208 -18.29 8.89 7.65
C ARG A 208 -18.51 9.60 6.31
N LEU A 209 -17.45 9.78 5.53
CA LEU A 209 -17.50 10.33 4.17
C LEU A 209 -18.35 9.47 3.24
N GLU A 210 -18.14 8.15 3.22
CA GLU A 210 -18.92 7.20 2.42
C GLU A 210 -20.41 7.26 2.79
N GLN A 211 -20.74 7.28 4.08
CA GLN A 211 -22.13 7.43 4.55
C GLN A 211 -22.74 8.79 4.16
N TYR A 212 -21.94 9.86 4.21
CA TYR A 212 -22.39 11.19 3.78
C TYR A 212 -22.65 11.23 2.28
N LEU A 213 -21.71 10.73 1.47
CA LEU A 213 -21.85 10.63 0.02
C LEU A 213 -23.06 9.76 -0.36
N ALA A 214 -23.27 8.61 0.28
CA ALA A 214 -24.41 7.73 0.00
C ALA A 214 -25.77 8.42 0.23
N ARG A 215 -25.87 9.30 1.23
CA ARG A 215 -27.11 10.05 1.53
C ARG A 215 -27.35 11.23 0.59
N HIS A 216 -26.28 11.78 0.01
CA HIS A 216 -26.34 13.08 -0.66
C HIS A 216 -25.97 13.06 -2.15
N SER A 217 -25.46 11.93 -2.67
CA SER A 217 -25.06 11.80 -4.08
C SER A 217 -26.16 11.24 -5.00
N SER A 218 -27.07 10.40 -4.49
CA SER A 218 -28.14 9.79 -5.30
C SER A 218 -29.11 10.79 -5.94
N PRO A 219 -29.50 11.92 -5.30
CA PRO A 219 -30.32 12.94 -5.95
C PRO A 219 -29.65 13.68 -7.11
N LEU A 220 -28.33 13.51 -7.31
CA LEU A 220 -27.51 14.35 -8.20
C LEU A 220 -27.25 13.71 -9.57
N ILE A 221 -27.26 12.38 -9.64
CA ILE A 221 -27.13 11.64 -10.91
C ILE A 221 -28.31 11.91 -11.83
N ALA A 222 -29.46 12.33 -11.28
CA ALA A 222 -30.66 12.63 -12.05
C ALA A 222 -30.78 14.11 -12.51
N MET A 223 -29.85 15.00 -12.11
CA MET A 223 -29.70 16.36 -12.68
C MET A 223 -28.79 16.40 -13.90
N ASN A 224 -28.69 15.28 -14.63
CA ASN A 224 -27.85 15.13 -15.81
C ASN A 224 -28.44 15.81 -17.07
N SER A 225 -28.93 17.03 -16.93
CA SER A 225 -29.58 17.77 -18.02
C SER A 225 -29.04 19.20 -18.10
N GLY A 226 -27.84 19.31 -18.65
CA GLY A 226 -27.34 20.48 -19.37
C GLY A 226 -26.94 21.70 -18.53
N SER A 227 -25.70 22.14 -18.72
CA SER A 227 -25.18 23.53 -18.68
C SER A 227 -25.59 24.52 -17.57
N ASP A 228 -26.34 24.13 -16.54
CA ASP A 228 -26.67 24.97 -15.39
C ASP A 228 -25.42 25.16 -14.52
N PRO A 229 -24.94 26.41 -14.33
CA PRO A 229 -23.80 26.70 -13.45
C PRO A 229 -23.95 26.09 -12.05
N THR A 230 -25.17 26.04 -11.52
CA THR A 230 -25.46 25.46 -10.20
C THR A 230 -25.20 23.95 -10.17
N GLY A 231 -25.53 23.24 -11.24
CA GLY A 231 -25.28 21.80 -11.39
C GLY A 231 -23.78 21.49 -11.50
N VAL A 232 -23.04 22.33 -12.23
CA VAL A 232 -21.57 22.22 -12.38
C VAL A 232 -20.85 22.39 -11.05
N GLU A 233 -21.15 23.47 -10.31
CA GLU A 233 -20.54 23.73 -8.99
C GLU A 233 -20.84 22.60 -8.00
N HIS A 234 -22.06 22.07 -8.06
CA HIS A 234 -22.48 20.98 -7.20
C HIS A 234 -21.76 19.67 -7.53
N GLN A 235 -21.66 19.29 -8.81
CA GLN A 235 -20.89 18.12 -9.25
C GLN A 235 -19.41 18.26 -8.85
N ARG A 236 -18.83 19.46 -8.98
CA ARG A 236 -17.46 19.75 -8.58
C ARG A 236 -17.24 19.58 -7.07
N ALA A 237 -18.20 20.02 -6.25
CA ALA A 237 -18.14 19.86 -4.80
C ALA A 237 -18.23 18.38 -4.37
N ILE A 238 -19.06 17.57 -5.05
CA ILE A 238 -19.10 16.11 -4.84
C ILE A 238 -17.79 15.46 -5.28
N GLY A 239 -17.23 15.86 -6.41
CA GLY A 239 -15.91 15.41 -6.86
C GLY A 239 -14.84 15.65 -5.79
N ALA A 240 -14.84 16.81 -5.13
CA ALA A 240 -13.92 17.14 -4.04
C ALA A 240 -14.05 16.20 -2.83
N LEU A 241 -15.28 15.82 -2.47
CA LEU A 241 -15.57 14.86 -1.40
C LEU A 241 -15.14 13.43 -1.77
N ILE A 242 -15.34 13.03 -3.02
CA ILE A 242 -14.87 11.75 -3.56
C ILE A 242 -13.34 11.69 -3.52
N ALA A 243 -12.66 12.74 -3.97
CA ALA A 243 -11.19 12.82 -3.91
C ALA A 243 -10.68 12.70 -2.46
N LEU A 244 -11.32 13.38 -1.50
CA LEU A 244 -10.97 13.25 -0.07
C LEU A 244 -11.23 11.84 0.47
N THR A 245 -12.27 11.16 0.00
CA THR A 245 -12.52 9.75 0.35
C THR A 245 -11.39 8.86 -0.17
N GLY A 246 -10.87 9.14 -1.37
CA GLY A 246 -9.66 8.54 -1.91
C GLY A 246 -8.42 8.78 -1.04
N VAL A 247 -8.21 10.01 -0.56
CA VAL A 247 -7.13 10.34 0.39
C VAL A 247 -7.25 9.53 1.69
N CYS A 248 -8.46 9.35 2.21
CA CYS A 248 -8.70 8.56 3.41
C CYS A 248 -8.44 7.05 3.19
N ALA A 249 -8.84 6.53 2.02
CA ALA A 249 -8.53 5.15 1.62
C ALA A 249 -7.02 4.93 1.46
N TYR A 250 -6.34 5.89 0.82
CA TYR A 250 -4.89 5.91 0.65
C TYR A 250 -4.16 5.89 2.00
N ASP A 251 -4.56 6.73 2.96
CA ASP A 251 -3.98 6.75 4.31
C ASP A 251 -4.21 5.46 5.10
N SER A 252 -5.31 4.75 4.80
CA SER A 252 -5.64 3.46 5.40
C SER A 252 -4.99 2.27 4.68
N GLU A 253 -4.17 2.55 3.66
CA GLU A 253 -3.46 1.59 2.81
C GLU A 253 -4.38 0.71 1.95
N ASP A 254 -5.62 1.15 1.72
CA ASP A 254 -6.54 0.56 0.75
C ASP A 254 -6.35 1.21 -0.63
N TRP A 255 -5.23 0.85 -1.27
CA TRP A 255 -4.79 1.46 -2.54
C TRP A 255 -5.80 1.24 -3.68
N THR A 256 -6.54 0.13 -3.66
CA THR A 256 -7.52 -0.19 -4.70
C THR A 256 -8.73 0.73 -4.59
N ALA A 257 -9.26 0.91 -3.38
CA ALA A 257 -10.34 1.87 -3.15
C ALA A 257 -9.87 3.30 -3.43
N ALA A 258 -8.68 3.67 -2.99
CA ALA A 258 -8.10 4.99 -3.26
C ALA A 258 -8.05 5.30 -4.76
N ASN A 259 -7.50 4.38 -5.56
CA ASN A 259 -7.44 4.52 -7.01
C ASN A 259 -8.84 4.65 -7.65
N SER A 260 -9.81 3.85 -7.20
CA SER A 260 -11.19 3.93 -7.69
C SER A 260 -11.81 5.31 -7.42
N TYR A 261 -11.64 5.85 -6.22
CA TYR A 261 -12.13 7.20 -5.89
C TYR A 261 -11.42 8.29 -6.68
N PHE A 262 -10.10 8.20 -6.86
CA PHE A 262 -9.35 9.17 -7.65
C PHE A 262 -9.80 9.16 -9.12
N LEU A 263 -9.99 7.99 -9.73
CA LEU A 263 -10.51 7.89 -11.10
C LEU A 263 -11.92 8.47 -11.22
N GLN A 264 -12.80 8.24 -10.25
CA GLN A 264 -14.13 8.85 -10.23
C GLN A 264 -14.06 10.39 -10.15
N ALA A 265 -13.21 10.93 -9.28
CA ALA A 265 -13.00 12.37 -9.18
C ALA A 265 -12.39 12.96 -10.46
N LEU A 266 -11.45 12.25 -11.09
CA LEU A 266 -10.82 12.67 -12.35
C LEU A 266 -11.84 12.72 -13.49
N ASN A 267 -12.71 11.71 -13.59
CA ASN A 267 -13.78 11.69 -14.60
C ASN A 267 -14.74 12.87 -14.43
N ILE A 268 -15.10 13.22 -13.20
CA ILE A 268 -15.91 14.42 -12.92
C ILE A 268 -15.16 15.68 -13.36
N ALA A 269 -13.88 15.80 -12.98
CA ALA A 269 -13.06 16.96 -13.31
C ALA A 269 -12.90 17.14 -14.83
N GLN A 270 -12.75 16.04 -15.58
CA GLN A 270 -12.69 16.02 -17.04
C GLN A 270 -14.03 16.39 -17.69
N ALA A 271 -15.13 15.81 -17.22
CA ALA A 271 -16.47 16.12 -17.73
C ALA A 271 -16.85 17.60 -17.54
N LEU A 272 -16.37 18.22 -16.46
CA LEU A 272 -16.58 19.64 -16.16
C LEU A 272 -15.57 20.58 -16.83
N GLY A 273 -14.50 20.05 -17.44
CA GLY A 273 -13.41 20.88 -17.97
C GLY A 273 -12.60 21.63 -16.91
N ASP A 274 -12.69 21.24 -15.63
CA ASP A 274 -11.97 21.89 -14.52
C ASP A 274 -10.51 21.42 -14.47
N ARG A 275 -9.63 22.13 -15.18
CA ARG A 275 -8.20 21.79 -15.31
C ARG A 275 -7.46 21.81 -13.97
N SER A 276 -7.75 22.78 -13.11
CA SER A 276 -7.09 22.89 -11.80
C SER A 276 -7.45 21.71 -10.90
N PHE A 277 -8.71 21.28 -10.91
CA PHE A 277 -9.13 20.10 -10.17
C PHE A 277 -8.59 18.80 -10.77
N GLN A 278 -8.53 18.69 -12.10
CA GLN A 278 -7.85 17.56 -12.76
C GLN A 278 -6.38 17.47 -12.30
N GLY A 279 -5.65 18.60 -12.31
CA GLY A 279 -4.28 18.68 -11.83
C GLY A 279 -4.14 18.23 -10.37
N TYR A 280 -5.09 18.58 -9.51
CA TYR A 280 -5.12 18.13 -8.11
C TYR A 280 -5.34 16.64 -7.97
N VAL A 281 -6.31 16.06 -8.69
CA VAL A 281 -6.57 14.62 -8.63
C VAL A 281 -5.36 13.85 -9.17
N LEU A 282 -4.72 14.33 -10.23
CA LEU A 282 -3.47 13.74 -10.72
C LEU A 282 -2.34 13.85 -9.70
N ALA A 283 -2.21 14.96 -8.96
CA ALA A 283 -1.23 15.07 -7.86
C ALA A 283 -1.47 14.03 -6.74
N LEU A 284 -2.73 13.71 -6.43
CA LEU A 284 -3.05 12.62 -5.49
C LEU A 284 -2.62 11.26 -6.04
N MET A 285 -2.86 11.02 -7.34
CA MET A 285 -2.44 9.79 -8.01
C MET A 285 -0.91 9.69 -8.13
N THR A 286 -0.19 10.79 -8.38
CA THR A 286 1.27 10.85 -8.36
C THR A 286 1.81 10.49 -6.98
N ASN A 287 1.26 11.07 -5.92
CA ASN A 287 1.61 10.73 -4.55
C ASN A 287 1.40 9.23 -4.26
N GLN A 288 0.30 8.66 -4.76
CA GLN A 288 0.08 7.22 -4.66
C GLN A 288 1.16 6.44 -5.39
N ALA A 289 1.43 6.73 -6.67
CA ALA A 289 2.44 6.06 -7.46
C ALA A 289 3.82 6.07 -6.80
N LEU A 290 4.24 7.23 -6.23
CA LEU A 290 5.46 7.34 -5.43
C LEU A 290 5.48 6.39 -4.22
N ALA A 291 4.36 6.29 -3.49
CA ALA A 291 4.25 5.37 -2.36
C ALA A 291 4.17 3.89 -2.76
N LEU A 292 3.83 3.60 -4.02
CA LEU A 292 3.89 2.25 -4.58
C LEU A 292 5.25 1.94 -5.24
N GLU A 293 6.19 2.90 -5.20
CA GLU A 293 7.49 2.83 -5.89
C GLU A 293 7.38 2.68 -7.42
N ASP A 294 6.25 3.10 -7.99
CA ASP A 294 6.05 3.18 -9.43
C ASP A 294 6.47 4.57 -9.93
N TYR A 295 7.78 4.77 -10.00
CA TYR A 295 8.37 6.07 -10.29
C TYR A 295 8.13 6.53 -11.73
N ARG A 296 8.01 5.61 -12.70
CA ARG A 296 7.68 5.96 -14.10
C ARG A 296 6.28 6.54 -14.18
N THR A 297 5.29 5.86 -13.59
CA THR A 297 3.91 6.36 -13.55
C THR A 297 3.83 7.68 -12.77
N ALA A 298 4.57 7.82 -11.67
CA ALA A 298 4.63 9.08 -10.91
C ALA A 298 5.15 10.24 -11.77
N GLU A 299 6.21 10.01 -12.54
CA GLU A 299 6.78 10.99 -13.47
C GLU A 299 5.76 11.40 -14.54
N ASP A 300 5.14 10.44 -15.23
CA ASP A 300 4.17 10.70 -16.30
C ASP A 300 2.93 11.46 -15.79
N LEU A 301 2.39 11.05 -14.63
CA LEU A 301 1.26 11.73 -14.00
C LEU A 301 1.63 13.16 -13.59
N SER A 302 2.83 13.36 -13.04
CA SER A 302 3.27 14.69 -12.60
C SER A 302 3.44 15.67 -13.77
N LYS A 303 4.03 15.22 -14.88
CA LYS A 303 4.14 16.01 -16.12
C LYS A 303 2.78 16.31 -16.74
N SER A 304 1.89 15.31 -16.77
CA SER A 304 0.53 15.48 -17.25
C SER A 304 -0.22 16.53 -16.42
N ALA A 305 -0.14 16.46 -15.09
CA ALA A 305 -0.75 17.42 -14.20
C ALA A 305 -0.18 18.83 -14.38
N LEU A 306 1.13 18.97 -14.51
CA LEU A 306 1.79 20.26 -14.76
C LEU A 306 1.32 20.91 -16.06
N SER A 307 1.05 20.13 -17.13
CA SER A 307 0.51 20.66 -18.39
C SER A 307 -0.93 21.22 -18.28
N LEU A 308 -1.66 20.85 -17.22
CA LEU A 308 -3.02 21.32 -16.98
C LEU A 308 -3.06 22.65 -16.22
N LEU A 309 -2.00 22.96 -15.46
CA LEU A 309 -1.91 24.17 -14.65
C LEU A 309 -1.34 25.31 -15.49
N ASP A 310 -1.91 26.51 -15.34
CA ASP A 310 -1.36 27.70 -15.99
C ASP A 310 0.05 28.01 -15.46
N GLU A 311 0.87 28.69 -16.26
CA GLU A 311 2.22 29.13 -15.90
C GLU A 311 2.16 30.13 -14.73
N GLY A 312 2.11 29.61 -13.52
CA GLY A 312 2.08 30.35 -12.27
C GLY A 312 2.43 29.41 -11.13
N THR A 313 3.21 29.90 -10.18
CA THR A 313 3.69 29.22 -8.96
C THR A 313 2.55 28.89 -8.01
N SER A 314 1.59 28.10 -8.45
CA SER A 314 0.54 27.61 -7.60
C SER A 314 1.15 26.58 -6.64
N SER A 315 0.71 26.55 -5.38
CA SER A 315 1.24 25.59 -4.39
C SER A 315 1.20 24.14 -4.89
N LEU A 316 0.18 23.80 -5.68
CA LEU A 316 0.01 22.52 -6.34
C LEU A 316 1.08 22.24 -7.43
N ALA A 317 1.43 23.24 -8.22
CA ALA A 317 2.47 23.11 -9.25
C ALA A 317 3.84 22.82 -8.61
N VAL A 318 4.15 23.50 -7.50
CA VAL A 318 5.37 23.26 -6.72
C VAL A 318 5.39 21.83 -6.17
N ASP A 319 4.27 21.36 -5.59
CA ASP A 319 4.15 19.98 -5.09
C ASP A 319 4.38 18.93 -6.21
N LEU A 320 3.79 19.16 -7.38
CA LEU A 320 3.98 18.31 -8.56
C LEU A 320 5.43 18.29 -9.05
N GLN A 321 6.10 19.45 -9.08
CA GLN A 321 7.53 19.53 -9.43
C GLN A 321 8.40 18.78 -8.44
N VAL A 322 8.11 18.87 -7.14
CA VAL A 322 8.79 18.09 -6.08
C VAL A 322 8.59 16.59 -6.28
N MET A 323 7.38 16.16 -6.58
CA MET A 323 7.10 14.74 -6.86
C MET A 323 7.82 14.24 -8.11
N ASN A 324 7.94 15.07 -9.15
CA ASN A 324 8.73 14.76 -10.35
C ASN A 324 10.24 14.68 -10.04
N VAL A 325 10.77 15.57 -9.20
CA VAL A 325 12.15 15.49 -8.71
C VAL A 325 12.39 14.14 -8.01
N LYS A 326 11.46 13.73 -7.15
CA LYS A 326 11.54 12.44 -6.46
C LYS A 326 11.50 11.27 -7.44
N SER A 327 10.57 11.24 -8.38
CA SER A 327 10.50 10.15 -9.36
C SER A 327 11.77 10.01 -10.19
N LEU A 328 12.39 11.12 -10.61
CA LEU A 328 13.68 11.10 -11.31
C LEU A 328 14.82 10.59 -10.42
N ALA A 329 14.87 11.03 -9.17
CA ALA A 329 15.92 10.66 -8.23
C ALA A 329 15.90 9.15 -7.91
N PHE A 330 14.72 8.58 -7.65
CA PHE A 330 14.55 7.16 -7.37
C PHE A 330 14.73 6.25 -8.59
N GLN A 331 14.64 6.79 -9.81
CA GLN A 331 15.01 6.08 -11.05
C GLN A 331 16.52 6.11 -11.34
N ALA A 332 17.34 6.62 -10.41
CA ALA A 332 18.78 6.82 -10.57
C ALA A 332 19.17 7.78 -11.72
N GLU A 333 18.26 8.65 -12.15
CA GLU A 333 18.54 9.70 -13.15
C GLU A 333 19.17 10.93 -12.50
N LYS A 334 20.35 10.76 -11.89
CA LYS A 334 21.00 11.79 -11.05
C LYS A 334 21.09 13.17 -11.72
N SER A 335 21.53 13.23 -12.97
CA SER A 335 21.66 14.52 -13.68
C SER A 335 20.31 15.17 -13.96
N ALA A 336 19.25 14.39 -14.25
CA ALA A 336 17.92 14.92 -14.47
C ALA A 336 17.31 15.44 -13.17
N ALA A 337 17.44 14.68 -12.08
CA ALA A 337 16.98 15.07 -10.76
C ALA A 337 17.66 16.36 -10.26
N LEU A 338 18.99 16.47 -10.38
CA LEU A 338 19.71 17.68 -9.97
C LEU A 338 19.33 18.92 -10.80
N ARG A 339 19.13 18.77 -12.13
CA ARG A 339 18.60 19.86 -12.96
C ARG A 339 17.20 20.27 -12.55
N ALA A 340 16.33 19.29 -12.26
CA ALA A 340 14.97 19.56 -11.81
C ALA A 340 14.93 20.27 -10.45
N ILE A 341 15.82 19.90 -9.52
CA ILE A 341 15.99 20.61 -8.23
C ILE A 341 16.42 22.06 -8.49
N HIS A 342 17.47 22.29 -9.27
CA HIS A 342 17.95 23.64 -9.57
C HIS A 342 16.87 24.53 -10.20
N ASN A 343 16.09 23.98 -11.13
CA ASN A 343 14.99 24.70 -11.78
C ASN A 343 13.88 25.05 -10.78
N LEU A 344 13.50 24.09 -9.92
CA LEU A 344 12.51 24.26 -8.86
C LEU A 344 12.92 25.38 -7.89
N GLU A 345 14.18 25.39 -7.46
CA GLU A 345 14.72 26.43 -6.57
C GLU A 345 14.73 27.81 -7.21
N SER A 346 15.26 27.91 -8.43
CA SER A 346 15.32 29.17 -9.18
C SER A 346 13.92 29.79 -9.36
N HIS A 347 12.92 28.94 -9.60
CA HIS A 347 11.54 29.33 -9.79
C HIS A 347 10.89 29.80 -8.47
N PHE A 348 11.15 29.09 -7.36
CA PHE A 348 10.58 29.42 -6.05
C PHE A 348 11.21 30.66 -5.40
N SER A 349 12.52 30.88 -5.59
CA SER A 349 13.21 32.09 -5.11
C SER A 349 12.72 33.37 -5.77
N SER A 350 12.20 33.26 -7.01
CA SER A 350 11.77 34.40 -7.82
C SER A 350 10.28 34.71 -7.68
N ASN A 351 9.44 33.72 -7.34
CA ASN A 351 7.99 33.88 -7.19
C ASN A 351 7.46 33.00 -6.03
N PRO A 352 7.20 33.55 -4.83
CA PRO A 352 6.59 32.77 -3.74
C PRO A 352 5.22 32.24 -4.17
N ALA A 353 4.92 31.00 -3.78
CA ALA A 353 3.74 30.31 -4.29
C ALA A 353 2.43 30.99 -3.88
N THR A 354 1.53 31.18 -4.83
CA THR A 354 0.17 31.67 -4.60
C THR A 354 -0.79 30.50 -4.40
N ALA A 355 -1.89 30.72 -3.68
CA ALA A 355 -2.89 29.69 -3.44
C ALA A 355 -3.52 29.25 -4.78
N SER A 356 -3.40 27.96 -5.12
CA SER A 356 -3.91 27.37 -6.36
C SER A 356 -5.42 27.08 -6.27
N ILE A 357 -5.75 26.11 -5.43
CA ILE A 357 -7.10 25.66 -5.10
C ILE A 357 -7.13 25.34 -3.61
N ALA A 358 -8.30 25.41 -2.97
CA ALA A 358 -8.43 25.18 -1.54
C ALA A 358 -7.94 23.78 -1.11
N GLU A 359 -8.17 22.77 -1.95
CA GLU A 359 -7.81 21.38 -1.70
C GLU A 359 -6.29 21.13 -1.69
N ALA A 360 -5.51 22.02 -2.32
CA ALA A 360 -4.05 21.97 -2.35
C ALA A 360 -3.39 22.75 -1.20
N SER A 361 -4.15 23.12 -0.16
CA SER A 361 -3.64 23.81 1.04
C SER A 361 -2.60 23.01 1.85
N TYR A 362 -2.49 21.70 1.58
CA TYR A 362 -1.45 20.85 2.18
C TYR A 362 -0.05 21.12 1.62
N ALA A 363 0.05 21.64 0.39
CA ALA A 363 1.30 21.91 -0.30
C ALA A 363 1.95 23.20 0.25
N GLN A 364 2.62 23.08 1.39
CA GLN A 364 3.28 24.18 2.10
C GLN A 364 4.78 24.20 1.81
N THR A 365 5.45 25.34 2.05
CA THR A 365 6.91 25.49 1.85
C THR A 365 7.75 24.43 2.60
N GLY A 366 7.32 24.02 3.80
CA GLY A 366 7.97 22.92 4.50
C GLY A 366 7.92 21.59 3.73
N HIS A 367 6.86 21.34 2.97
CA HIS A 367 6.71 20.13 2.15
C HIS A 367 7.69 20.12 0.97
N LEU A 368 7.93 21.27 0.34
CA LEU A 368 8.92 21.46 -0.70
C LEU A 368 10.32 21.02 -0.23
N HIS A 369 10.80 21.58 0.86
CA HIS A 369 12.12 21.25 1.39
C HIS A 369 12.21 19.77 1.82
N ALA A 370 11.15 19.19 2.39
CA ALA A 370 11.13 17.77 2.73
C ALA A 370 11.30 16.87 1.50
N GLY A 371 10.61 17.19 0.39
CA GLY A 371 10.72 16.40 -0.83
C GLY A 371 12.07 16.53 -1.53
N ILE A 372 12.69 17.71 -1.52
CA ILE A 372 14.07 17.89 -2.01
C ILE A 372 15.06 17.08 -1.17
N ALA A 373 14.90 17.10 0.17
CA ALA A 373 15.74 16.30 1.07
C ALA A 373 15.65 14.80 0.76
N GLU A 374 14.44 14.28 0.56
CA GLU A 374 14.21 12.86 0.21
C GLU A 374 14.86 12.50 -1.14
N ALA A 375 14.76 13.39 -2.15
CA ALA A 375 15.39 13.18 -3.43
C ALA A 375 16.93 13.16 -3.33
N LEU A 376 17.53 14.15 -2.66
CA LEU A 376 18.99 14.22 -2.47
C LEU A 376 19.52 13.02 -1.66
N MET A 377 18.78 12.59 -0.64
CA MET A 377 19.10 11.38 0.12
C MET A 377 19.15 10.15 -0.79
N SER A 378 18.16 9.98 -1.70
CA SER A 378 18.16 8.86 -2.65
C SER A 378 19.31 8.90 -3.67
N LEU A 379 19.84 10.09 -3.95
CA LEU A 379 21.02 10.30 -4.81
C LEU A 379 22.36 10.13 -4.07
N GLY A 380 22.32 9.89 -2.75
CA GLY A 380 23.48 9.75 -1.88
C GLY A 380 24.10 11.07 -1.42
N ASP A 381 23.46 12.22 -1.65
CA ASP A 381 23.93 13.53 -1.18
C ASP A 381 23.34 13.84 0.20
N TYR A 382 23.86 13.14 1.22
CA TYR A 382 23.34 13.23 2.58
C TYR A 382 23.55 14.59 3.23
N GLN A 383 24.63 15.30 2.87
CA GLN A 383 24.93 16.61 3.43
C GLN A 383 23.93 17.65 2.95
N ALA A 384 23.65 17.70 1.63
CA ALA A 384 22.63 18.59 1.11
C ALA A 384 21.24 18.19 1.63
N ALA A 385 20.92 16.89 1.65
CA ALA A 385 19.65 16.40 2.18
C ALA A 385 19.37 16.86 3.62
N GLU A 386 20.38 16.89 4.49
CA GLU A 386 20.25 17.32 5.88
C GLU A 386 19.87 18.80 5.98
N GLN A 387 20.50 19.66 5.19
CA GLN A 387 20.19 21.10 5.17
C GLN A 387 18.73 21.37 4.78
N TYR A 388 18.22 20.67 3.75
CA TYR A 388 16.81 20.79 3.37
C TYR A 388 15.87 20.18 4.41
N ALA A 389 16.22 19.05 5.01
CA ALA A 389 15.40 18.42 6.04
C ALA A 389 15.26 19.31 7.28
N GLU A 390 16.34 19.96 7.72
CA GLU A 390 16.29 20.92 8.83
C GLU A 390 15.49 22.17 8.46
N THR A 391 15.66 22.69 7.24
CA THR A 391 14.90 23.84 6.75
C THR A 391 13.41 23.54 6.72
N SER A 392 13.03 22.34 6.27
CA SER A 392 11.64 21.85 6.28
C SER A 392 11.00 21.90 7.66
N ILE A 393 11.72 21.45 8.69
CA ILE A 393 11.24 21.48 10.08
C ILE A 393 11.08 22.93 10.58
N LYS A 394 12.03 23.82 10.24
CA LYS A 394 12.01 25.25 10.62
C LYS A 394 10.86 26.01 9.96
N SER A 395 10.43 25.63 8.75
CA SER A 395 9.32 26.28 8.04
C SER A 395 7.95 26.13 8.70
N GLY A 396 7.84 25.28 9.72
CA GLY A 396 6.58 25.03 10.42
C GLY A 396 5.64 24.11 9.64
N SER A 397 4.87 23.31 10.36
CA SER A 397 3.85 22.42 9.81
C SER A 397 2.83 22.07 10.91
N HIS A 398 1.66 21.57 10.52
CA HIS A 398 0.73 21.00 11.50
C HIS A 398 1.34 19.76 12.16
N ALA A 399 0.85 19.36 13.34
CA ALA A 399 1.46 18.30 14.16
C ALA A 399 1.81 17.02 13.37
N ARG A 400 0.88 16.53 12.54
CA ARG A 400 1.11 15.37 11.67
C ARG A 400 2.16 15.60 10.56
N GLY A 401 2.23 16.80 9.99
CA GLY A 401 3.30 17.18 9.07
C GLY A 401 4.67 17.16 9.75
N LYS A 402 4.72 17.62 11.01
CA LYS A 402 5.94 17.62 11.83
C LYS A 402 6.43 16.21 12.13
N VAL A 403 5.53 15.27 12.46
CA VAL A 403 5.87 13.84 12.63
C VAL A 403 6.50 13.29 11.35
N ASN A 404 5.95 13.60 10.17
CA ASN A 404 6.52 13.15 8.89
C ASN A 404 7.91 13.75 8.62
N GLN A 405 8.12 15.03 8.92
CA GLN A 405 9.42 15.69 8.76
C GLN A 405 10.48 15.09 9.69
N LEU A 406 10.11 14.84 10.96
CA LEU A 406 10.98 14.16 11.93
C LEU A 406 11.32 12.74 11.46
N ALA A 407 10.36 12.01 10.91
CA ALA A 407 10.59 10.67 10.35
C ALA A 407 11.56 10.69 9.16
N SER A 408 11.40 11.64 8.23
CA SER A 408 12.33 11.81 7.10
C SER A 408 13.74 12.13 7.59
N LEU A 409 13.91 13.06 8.55
CA LEU A 409 15.22 13.38 9.11
C LEU A 409 15.82 12.20 9.88
N ALA A 410 15.04 11.47 10.68
CA ALA A 410 15.53 10.27 11.37
C ALA A 410 16.04 9.21 10.38
N THR A 411 15.32 9.01 9.27
CA THR A 411 15.74 8.09 8.20
C THR A 411 17.08 8.51 7.59
N LEU A 412 17.25 9.82 7.35
CA LEU A 412 18.51 10.37 6.84
C LEU A 412 19.68 10.17 7.81
N GLU A 413 19.49 10.45 9.11
CA GLU A 413 20.55 10.25 10.11
C GLU A 413 20.94 8.77 10.23
N ILE A 414 19.98 7.84 10.12
CA ILE A 414 20.28 6.40 10.07
C ILE A 414 21.13 6.07 8.83
N ALA A 415 20.80 6.64 7.67
CA ALA A 415 21.57 6.43 6.44
C ALA A 415 23.00 6.97 6.53
N LYS A 416 23.22 8.04 7.30
CA LYS A 416 24.55 8.59 7.63
C LYS A 416 25.31 7.77 8.68
N GLY A 417 24.63 6.89 9.42
CA GLY A 417 25.19 6.15 10.56
C GLY A 417 25.12 6.90 11.90
N GLU A 418 24.45 8.04 11.96
CA GLU A 418 24.29 8.90 13.15
C GLU A 418 23.15 8.40 14.05
N ILE A 419 23.30 7.20 14.61
CA ILE A 419 22.23 6.47 15.31
C ILE A 419 21.73 7.21 16.56
N GLU A 420 22.60 7.90 17.29
CA GLU A 420 22.25 8.70 18.47
C GLU A 420 21.27 9.81 18.11
N ARG A 421 21.58 10.56 17.04
CA ARG A 421 20.72 11.65 16.56
C ARG A 421 19.41 11.11 16.01
N ALA A 422 19.46 10.02 15.23
CA ALA A 422 18.27 9.32 14.76
C ALA A 422 17.35 8.87 15.91
N SER A 423 17.94 8.36 17.00
CA SER A 423 17.20 7.92 18.19
C SER A 423 16.49 9.10 18.86
N SER A 424 17.17 10.23 19.05
CA SER A 424 16.54 11.46 19.59
C SER A 424 15.38 11.95 18.72
N LEU A 425 15.52 11.88 17.39
CA LEU A 425 14.46 12.25 16.45
C LEU A 425 13.27 11.28 16.52
N ALA A 426 13.52 9.98 16.64
CA ALA A 426 12.48 8.97 16.80
C ALA A 426 11.69 9.16 18.11
N THR A 427 12.36 9.51 19.20
CA THR A 427 11.71 9.88 20.47
C THR A 427 10.77 11.08 20.29
N LYS A 428 11.28 12.19 19.74
CA LYS A 428 10.47 13.40 19.46
C LYS A 428 9.28 13.12 18.54
N MET A 429 9.48 12.22 17.57
CA MET A 429 8.45 11.81 16.63
C MET A 429 7.29 11.11 17.35
N VAL A 430 7.57 10.17 18.26
CA VAL A 430 6.54 9.50 19.07
C VAL A 430 5.82 10.49 19.98
N GLU A 431 6.55 11.37 20.68
CA GLU A 431 5.95 12.42 21.54
C GLU A 431 5.00 13.32 20.74
N THR A 432 5.41 13.73 19.54
CA THR A 432 4.61 14.60 18.66
C THR A 432 3.39 13.87 18.10
N SER A 433 3.41 12.53 18.03
CA SER A 433 2.34 11.72 17.47
C SER A 433 1.21 11.36 18.44
N TYR A 434 1.32 11.76 19.71
CA TYR A 434 0.33 11.41 20.74
C TYR A 434 -1.10 11.83 20.32
N GLY A 435 -2.03 10.87 20.34
CA GLY A 435 -3.43 11.06 19.94
C GLY A 435 -3.68 11.01 18.42
N MET A 436 -2.69 10.64 17.61
CA MET A 436 -2.87 10.42 16.16
C MET A 436 -3.12 8.94 15.83
N GLU A 437 -4.17 8.67 15.05
CA GLU A 437 -4.44 7.32 14.51
C GLU A 437 -4.17 7.29 13.00
N SER A 438 -3.02 6.76 12.56
CA SER A 438 -2.69 6.61 11.13
C SER A 438 -1.84 5.38 10.86
N ARG A 439 -2.35 4.46 10.03
CA ARG A 439 -1.63 3.24 9.62
C ARG A 439 -0.31 3.55 8.92
N ARG A 440 -0.29 4.55 8.06
CA ARG A 440 0.94 4.98 7.36
C ARG A 440 2.00 5.50 8.33
N LEU A 441 1.60 6.27 9.36
CA LEU A 441 2.55 6.70 10.40
C LEU A 441 3.08 5.52 11.21
N ILE A 442 2.21 4.57 11.57
CA ILE A 442 2.59 3.33 12.27
C ILE A 442 3.59 2.52 11.45
N ARG A 443 3.35 2.33 10.14
CA ARG A 443 4.29 1.66 9.25
C ARG A 443 5.66 2.33 9.29
N ARG A 444 5.70 3.66 9.24
CA ARG A 444 6.94 4.43 9.27
C ARG A 444 7.67 4.32 10.61
N PHE A 445 6.95 4.24 11.71
CA PHE A 445 7.52 3.93 13.03
C PHE A 445 8.20 2.57 13.03
N VAL A 446 7.53 1.54 12.49
CA VAL A 446 8.09 0.19 12.37
C VAL A 446 9.34 0.16 11.48
N GLU A 447 9.35 0.89 10.37
CA GLU A 447 10.51 1.01 9.47
C GLU A 447 11.72 1.65 10.18
N ILE A 448 11.51 2.78 10.88
CA ILE A 448 12.56 3.46 11.65
C ILE A 448 13.07 2.55 12.77
N ARG A 449 12.17 1.94 13.54
CA ARG A 449 12.51 1.00 14.62
C ARG A 449 13.37 -0.14 14.12
N ASN A 450 12.98 -0.76 13.01
CA ASN A 450 13.75 -1.86 12.40
C ASN A 450 15.13 -1.41 11.91
N SER A 451 15.23 -0.17 11.43
CA SER A 451 16.50 0.39 10.93
C SER A 451 17.44 0.76 12.09
N LEU A 452 16.92 1.35 13.17
CA LEU A 452 17.66 1.61 14.41
C LEU A 452 18.19 0.31 15.04
N ALA A 453 17.36 -0.74 15.09
CA ALA A 453 17.74 -2.04 15.63
C ALA A 453 18.86 -2.72 14.83
N LYS A 454 18.97 -2.45 13.52
CA LYS A 454 20.06 -2.96 12.67
C LYS A 454 21.36 -2.16 12.83
N GLY A 455 21.27 -0.85 13.05
CA GLY A 455 22.43 0.05 13.13
C GLY A 455 23.23 -0.12 14.43
N ALA A 456 22.63 0.21 15.57
CA ALA A 456 23.27 0.09 16.89
C ALA A 456 22.22 -0.09 18.00
N PRO A 457 21.73 -1.33 18.23
CA PRO A 457 20.60 -1.58 19.13
C PRO A 457 20.85 -1.23 20.60
N SER A 458 22.10 -1.16 21.07
CA SER A 458 22.41 -0.70 22.43
C SER A 458 22.23 0.80 22.61
N VAL A 459 22.57 1.59 21.58
CA VAL A 459 22.46 3.05 21.57
C VAL A 459 21.01 3.47 21.40
N ALA A 460 20.26 2.76 20.54
CA ALA A 460 18.90 3.10 20.19
C ALA A 460 17.83 2.45 21.10
N ARG A 461 18.21 1.76 22.19
CA ARG A 461 17.29 0.94 23.00
C ARG A 461 16.06 1.71 23.47
N ASP A 462 16.25 2.85 24.11
CA ASP A 462 15.15 3.63 24.68
C ASP A 462 14.19 4.13 23.58
N ALA A 463 14.73 4.54 22.44
CA ALA A 463 13.93 4.96 21.28
C ALA A 463 13.16 3.79 20.67
N ILE A 464 13.78 2.61 20.56
CA ILE A 464 13.13 1.37 20.09
C ILE A 464 11.99 0.98 21.03
N ASP A 465 12.23 0.95 22.34
CA ASP A 465 11.22 0.58 23.33
C ASP A 465 10.05 1.56 23.32
N MET A 466 10.32 2.86 23.17
CA MET A 466 9.29 3.88 23.08
C MET A 466 8.45 3.77 21.79
N VAL A 467 9.09 3.46 20.66
CA VAL A 467 8.38 3.18 19.42
C VAL A 467 7.54 1.90 19.52
N ASP A 468 8.09 0.82 20.10
CA ASP A 468 7.37 -0.45 20.29
C ASP A 468 6.12 -0.25 21.17
N ASN A 469 6.24 0.53 22.25
CA ASN A 469 5.10 0.91 23.09
C ASN A 469 4.04 1.73 22.34
N ALA A 470 4.48 2.70 21.53
CA ALA A 470 3.55 3.52 20.74
C ALA A 470 2.81 2.71 19.66
N VAL A 471 3.52 1.80 18.98
CA VAL A 471 2.91 0.90 17.98
C VAL A 471 1.93 -0.06 18.64
N ALA A 472 2.25 -0.62 19.81
CA ALA A 472 1.37 -1.55 20.53
C ALA A 472 0.03 -0.93 20.97
N LEU A 473 -0.05 0.40 21.11
CA LEU A 473 -1.29 1.11 21.43
C LEU A 473 -2.18 1.34 20.21
N LEU A 474 -1.65 1.21 18.99
CA LEU A 474 -2.30 1.60 17.74
C LEU A 474 -2.64 0.41 16.82
N VAL A 475 -2.25 -0.80 17.19
CA VAL A 475 -2.53 -2.08 16.50
C VAL A 475 -3.45 -2.92 17.38
#